data_AF-A0A0S9KCW7-F1
#
_entry.id   AF-A0A0S9KCW7-F1
#
_cell.length_a   1.000
_cell.length_b   1.000
_cell.length_c   1.000
_cell.angle_alpha   90.00
_cell.angle_beta   90.00
_cell.angle_gamma   90.00
#
_symmetry.space_group_name_H-M   'P 1'
#
loop_
_entity.id
_entity.type
_entity.pdbx_description
1 polymer ?
#
loop_
_entity_poly.entity_id
_entity_poly.type
_entity_poly.pdbx_seq_one_letter_code
_entity_poly.pdbx_strand_id
1 'polypeptide(L)'
;MVEIGSAAWLTSQIFAAIGYPIRLWSHWQTTRTRTLAGSAIGAAFQTLGLICLGMYGAAAAGSLSVIRNLIHLGSDKTTRREQVGLGVTFAVLAVIAYMAFEIKIDSIAWWFPVGSVVVTAIGQAFPSRFVVKLSAFIGTGLWAATYASVGAWVAFAGDTIGATLALIALSRICVDWYRKAHGLPIPDRTKKPKPVKAA
;
A
#
# COMPACT_ATOMS: atom_id res chain seq x y z
N MET A 1 3.76 -19.11 -14.95
CA MET A 1 3.34 -18.94 -13.54
C MET A 1 3.82 -20.12 -12.73
N VAL A 2 4.17 -19.87 -11.47
CA VAL A 2 4.62 -20.91 -10.53
C VAL A 2 3.44 -21.81 -10.12
N GLU A 3 3.68 -23.11 -10.01
CA GLU A 3 2.65 -24.09 -9.65
C GLU A 3 2.20 -23.91 -8.18
N ILE A 4 0.87 -23.96 -7.95
CA ILE A 4 0.30 -23.86 -6.61
C ILE A 4 0.77 -25.05 -5.77
N GLY A 5 1.22 -24.79 -4.55
CA GLY A 5 1.75 -25.82 -3.64
C GLY A 5 3.23 -26.15 -3.87
N SER A 6 3.86 -25.61 -4.92
CA SER A 6 5.31 -25.71 -5.09
C SER A 6 6.07 -24.98 -3.97
N ALA A 7 7.35 -25.34 -3.79
CA ALA A 7 8.22 -24.69 -2.81
C ALA A 7 8.27 -23.16 -3.02
N ALA A 8 8.41 -22.69 -4.26
CA ALA A 8 8.45 -21.27 -4.59
C ALA A 8 7.12 -20.56 -4.24
N TRP A 9 5.97 -21.20 -4.51
CA TRP A 9 4.68 -20.66 -4.10
C TRP A 9 4.51 -20.62 -2.58
N LEU A 10 4.94 -21.66 -1.85
CA LEU A 10 4.90 -21.66 -0.38
C LEU A 10 5.80 -20.57 0.21
N THR A 11 7.01 -20.41 -0.33
CA THR A 11 7.94 -19.35 0.08
C THR A 11 7.33 -17.96 -0.15
N SER A 12 6.59 -17.74 -1.24
CA SER A 12 5.90 -16.46 -1.45
C SER A 12 4.83 -16.19 -0.40
N GLN A 13 4.08 -17.23 0.02
CA GLN A 13 3.09 -17.09 1.09
C GLN A 13 3.75 -16.76 2.44
N ILE A 14 4.91 -17.34 2.74
CA ILE A 14 5.68 -17.04 3.96
C ILE A 14 6.11 -15.58 3.97
N PHE A 15 6.65 -15.08 2.86
CA PHE A 15 7.02 -13.67 2.77
C PHE A 15 5.81 -12.75 2.96
N ALA A 16 4.64 -13.08 2.41
CA ALA A 16 3.41 -12.35 2.67
C ALA A 16 3.02 -12.40 4.17
N ALA A 17 3.06 -13.60 4.78
CA ALA A 17 2.72 -13.80 6.19
C ALA A 17 3.61 -12.99 7.15
N ILE A 18 4.85 -12.71 6.76
CA ILE A 18 5.77 -11.85 7.53
C ILE A 18 5.54 -10.37 7.20
N GLY A 19 5.45 -10.03 5.92
CA GLY A 19 5.37 -8.64 5.45
C GLY A 19 4.12 -7.91 5.90
N TYR A 20 2.95 -8.54 5.85
CA TYR A 20 1.68 -7.89 6.18
C TYR A 20 1.54 -7.50 7.66
N PRO A 21 1.88 -8.36 8.64
CA PRO A 21 1.91 -7.95 10.05
C PRO A 21 2.82 -6.76 10.31
N ILE A 22 4.01 -6.71 9.68
CA ILE A 22 4.93 -5.57 9.79
C ILE A 22 4.29 -4.30 9.23
N ARG A 23 3.63 -4.41 8.08
CA ARG A 23 2.91 -3.29 7.44
C ARG A 23 1.76 -2.79 8.31
N LEU A 24 0.96 -3.69 8.88
CA LEU A 24 -0.12 -3.37 9.81
C LEU A 24 0.43 -2.70 11.09
N TRP A 25 1.49 -3.26 11.68
CA TRP A 25 2.18 -2.65 12.81
C TRP A 25 2.71 -1.25 12.50
N SER A 26 3.22 -1.03 11.27
CA SER A 26 3.70 0.28 10.82
C SER A 26 2.59 1.33 10.81
N HIS A 27 1.34 0.93 10.52
CA HIS A 27 0.17 1.79 10.58
C HIS A 27 -0.26 2.14 12.01
N TRP A 28 0.17 1.38 13.01
CA TRP A 28 -0.05 1.70 14.43
C TRP A 28 1.06 2.56 15.05
N GLN A 29 2.16 2.82 14.34
CA GLN A 29 3.24 3.65 14.88
C GLN A 29 2.86 5.13 14.93
N THR A 30 3.36 5.82 15.96
CA THR A 30 3.13 7.25 16.18
C THR A 30 4.21 8.14 15.58
N THR A 31 5.36 7.58 15.22
CA THR A 31 6.47 8.34 14.62
C THR A 31 6.61 8.04 13.13
N ARG A 32 6.81 9.10 12.34
CA ARG A 32 6.94 9.03 10.88
C ARG A 32 8.03 8.06 10.44
N THR A 33 9.19 8.11 11.07
CA THR A 33 10.34 7.24 10.77
C THR A 33 9.99 5.76 10.97
N ARG A 34 9.29 5.39 12.04
CA ARG A 34 8.92 3.98 12.30
C ARG A 34 7.85 3.49 11.33
N THR A 35 6.86 4.34 10.99
CA THR A 35 5.84 4.02 9.98
C THR A 35 6.48 3.77 8.62
N LEU A 36 7.38 4.65 8.18
CA LEU A 36 8.05 4.52 6.88
C LEU A 36 9.01 3.33 6.84
N ALA A 37 9.76 3.08 7.92
CA ALA A 37 10.65 1.92 8.01
C ALA A 37 9.85 0.61 7.95
N GLY A 38 8.77 0.50 8.73
CA GLY A 38 7.88 -0.66 8.68
C GLY A 38 7.19 -0.82 7.33
N SER A 39 6.77 0.28 6.69
CA SER A 39 6.20 0.25 5.34
C SER A 39 7.21 -0.19 4.27
N ALA A 40 8.48 0.22 4.39
CA ALA A 40 9.57 -0.20 3.51
C ALA A 40 9.86 -1.70 3.67
N ILE A 41 9.97 -2.18 4.92
CA ILE A 41 10.20 -3.60 5.22
C ILE A 41 9.02 -4.45 4.70
N GLY A 42 7.78 -4.06 5.00
CA GLY A 42 6.60 -4.77 4.51
C GLY A 42 6.55 -4.83 2.98
N ALA A 43 6.89 -3.73 2.30
CA ALA A 43 7.00 -3.71 0.84
C ALA A 43 8.15 -4.59 0.31
N ALA A 44 9.28 -4.68 1.02
CA ALA A 44 10.39 -5.55 0.62
C ALA A 44 10.00 -7.03 0.68
N PHE A 45 9.33 -7.45 1.75
CA PHE A 45 8.78 -8.80 1.86
C PHE A 45 7.74 -9.09 0.75
N GLN A 46 6.88 -8.13 0.45
CA GLN A 46 5.94 -8.24 -0.67
C GLN A 46 6.68 -8.46 -1.99
N THR A 47 7.74 -7.69 -2.27
CA THR A 47 8.57 -7.83 -3.47
C THR A 47 9.24 -9.20 -3.54
N LEU A 48 9.82 -9.70 -2.43
CA LEU A 48 10.42 -11.04 -2.39
C LEU A 48 9.38 -12.12 -2.70
N GLY A 49 8.16 -11.98 -2.19
CA GLY A 49 7.05 -12.87 -2.53
C GLY A 49 6.72 -12.86 -4.03
N LEU A 50 6.73 -11.69 -4.67
CA LEU A 50 6.49 -11.56 -6.11
C LEU A 50 7.61 -12.20 -6.96
N ILE A 51 8.87 -12.08 -6.52
CA ILE A 51 10.01 -12.77 -7.17
C ILE A 51 9.79 -14.28 -7.12
N CYS A 52 9.38 -14.82 -5.96
CA CYS A 52 9.10 -16.25 -5.81
C CYS A 52 7.94 -16.73 -6.69
N LEU A 53 6.99 -15.87 -7.04
CA LEU A 53 5.89 -16.20 -7.96
C LEU A 53 6.29 -16.06 -9.45
N GLY A 54 7.54 -15.67 -9.74
CA GLY A 54 8.03 -15.41 -11.10
C GLY A 54 7.46 -14.11 -11.70
N MET A 55 6.91 -13.22 -10.88
CA MET A 55 6.30 -11.96 -11.30
C MET A 55 7.33 -10.83 -11.30
N TYR A 56 8.33 -10.92 -12.17
CA TYR A 56 9.50 -10.02 -12.13
C TYR A 56 9.15 -8.56 -12.45
N GLY A 57 8.23 -8.30 -13.38
CA GLY A 57 7.71 -6.95 -13.64
C GLY A 57 7.07 -6.34 -12.39
N ALA A 58 6.17 -7.08 -11.75
CA ALA A 58 5.51 -6.64 -10.52
C ALA A 58 6.49 -6.44 -9.36
N ALA A 59 7.50 -7.32 -9.24
CA ALA A 59 8.57 -7.17 -8.25
C ALA A 59 9.42 -5.92 -8.51
N ALA A 60 9.74 -5.60 -9.76
CA ALA A 60 10.48 -4.39 -10.12
C ALA A 60 9.71 -3.12 -9.72
N ALA A 61 8.41 -3.07 -10.04
CA ALA A 61 7.52 -1.99 -9.60
C ALA A 61 7.38 -1.93 -8.06
N GLY A 62 7.27 -3.08 -7.40
CA GLY A 62 7.25 -3.19 -5.93
C GLY A 62 8.53 -2.67 -5.26
N SER A 63 9.68 -2.90 -5.89
CA SER A 63 10.99 -2.43 -5.42
C SER A 63 11.06 -0.90 -5.37
N LEU A 64 10.43 -0.22 -6.31
CA LEU A 64 10.32 1.24 -6.28
C LEU A 64 9.47 1.76 -5.12
N SER A 65 8.47 0.98 -4.66
CA SER A 65 7.73 1.32 -3.43
C SER A 65 8.62 1.22 -2.19
N VAL A 66 9.56 0.27 -2.15
CA VAL A 66 10.57 0.17 -1.08
C VAL A 66 11.48 1.40 -1.11
N ILE A 67 12.08 1.69 -2.28
CA ILE A 67 12.98 2.83 -2.46
C ILE A 67 12.29 4.14 -2.11
N ARG A 68 11.06 4.36 -2.57
CA ARG A 68 10.26 5.54 -2.23
C ARG A 68 10.10 5.71 -0.72
N ASN A 69 9.74 4.64 -0.02
CA ASN A 69 9.58 4.69 1.44
C ASN A 69 10.91 5.01 2.15
N LEU A 70 12.04 4.49 1.63
CA LEU A 70 13.38 4.79 2.15
C LEU A 70 13.82 6.23 1.87
N ILE A 71 13.59 6.76 0.67
CA ILE A 71 13.86 8.17 0.35
C ILE A 71 13.04 9.08 1.28
N HIS A 72 11.79 8.69 1.55
CA HIS A 72 10.95 9.45 2.46
C HIS A 72 11.42 9.41 3.92
N LEU A 73 12.18 8.41 4.37
CA LEU A 73 12.78 8.41 5.72
C LEU A 73 13.70 9.62 5.97
N GLY A 74 14.36 10.15 4.93
CA GLY A 74 15.25 11.32 5.03
C GLY A 74 14.62 12.66 4.62
N SER A 75 13.36 12.67 4.18
CA SER A 75 12.76 13.79 3.45
C SER A 75 11.72 14.59 4.27
N ASP A 76 12.04 14.99 5.50
CA ASP A 76 11.13 15.80 6.33
C ASP A 76 11.04 17.28 5.91
N LYS A 77 11.79 17.69 4.88
CA LYS A 77 11.95 19.10 4.51
C LYS A 77 11.63 19.41 3.03
N THR A 78 11.00 18.49 2.30
CA THR A 78 10.70 18.69 0.88
C THR A 78 9.49 19.59 0.68
N THR A 79 9.62 20.51 -0.26
CA THR A 79 8.57 21.41 -0.73
C THR A 79 7.48 20.64 -1.49
N ARG A 80 6.29 21.25 -1.63
CA ARG A 80 5.17 20.65 -2.38
C ARG A 80 5.54 20.31 -3.83
N ARG A 81 6.34 21.15 -4.48
CA ARG A 81 6.79 20.92 -5.86
C ARG A 81 7.68 19.68 -5.96
N GLU A 82 8.57 19.48 -4.98
CA GLU A 82 9.43 18.30 -4.90
C GLU A 82 8.63 17.04 -4.58
N GLN A 83 7.60 17.11 -3.73
CA GLN A 83 6.73 15.98 -3.43
C GLN A 83 5.94 15.52 -4.68
N VAL A 84 5.38 16.46 -5.44
CA VAL A 84 4.71 16.16 -6.71
C VAL A 84 5.71 15.60 -7.74
N GLY A 85 6.88 16.23 -7.86
CA GLY A 85 7.94 15.74 -8.74
C GLY A 85 8.36 14.31 -8.41
N LEU A 86 8.59 14.01 -7.13
CA LEU A 86 8.91 12.65 -6.67
C LEU A 86 7.78 11.66 -6.98
N GLY A 87 6.52 12.02 -6.73
CA GLY A 87 5.37 11.17 -7.03
C GLY A 87 5.27 10.82 -8.51
N VAL A 88 5.42 11.80 -9.40
CA VAL A 88 5.41 11.59 -10.86
C VAL A 88 6.61 10.76 -11.30
N THR A 89 7.82 11.06 -10.81
CA THR A 89 9.02 10.28 -11.14
C THR A 89 8.88 8.83 -10.74
N PHE A 90 8.39 8.53 -9.52
CA PHE A 90 8.15 7.16 -9.09
C PHE A 90 7.06 6.44 -9.90
N ALA A 91 6.01 7.16 -10.30
CA ALA A 91 4.98 6.59 -11.17
C ALA A 91 5.55 6.21 -12.55
N VAL A 92 6.32 7.09 -13.18
CA VAL A 92 6.97 6.84 -14.48
C VAL A 92 7.98 5.70 -14.37
N LEU A 93 8.84 5.72 -13.35
CA LEU A 93 9.82 4.66 -13.12
C LEU A 93 9.13 3.31 -12.88
N ALA A 94 7.97 3.27 -12.22
CA ALA A 94 7.23 2.02 -12.00
C ALA A 94 6.73 1.43 -13.31
N VAL A 95 6.24 2.26 -14.22
CA VAL A 95 5.83 1.81 -15.57
C VAL A 95 7.03 1.29 -16.34
N ILE A 96 8.14 2.04 -16.39
CA ILE A 96 9.36 1.65 -17.11
C ILE A 96 9.93 0.34 -16.55
N ALA A 97 10.08 0.26 -15.22
CA ALA A 97 10.60 -0.94 -14.56
C ALA A 97 9.69 -2.14 -14.80
N TYR A 98 8.36 -1.97 -14.76
CA TYR A 98 7.45 -3.06 -15.08
C TYR A 98 7.64 -3.55 -16.52
N MET A 99 7.62 -2.64 -17.49
CA MET A 99 7.76 -2.97 -18.92
C MET A 99 9.12 -3.59 -19.26
N ALA A 100 10.19 -3.22 -18.55
CA ALA A 100 11.53 -3.75 -18.78
C ALA A 100 11.68 -5.23 -18.34
N PHE A 101 10.89 -5.67 -17.36
CA PHE A 101 11.01 -7.00 -16.76
C PHE A 101 9.80 -7.91 -17.01
N GLU A 102 8.68 -7.36 -17.49
CA GLU A 102 7.51 -8.15 -17.87
C GLU A 102 7.59 -8.58 -19.33
N ILE A 103 7.66 -9.89 -19.54
CA ILE A 103 7.89 -10.48 -20.87
C ILE A 103 6.55 -10.72 -21.61
N LYS A 104 5.43 -10.81 -20.88
CA LYS A 104 4.11 -11.08 -21.48
C LYS A 104 2.98 -10.42 -20.71
N ILE A 105 2.28 -9.51 -21.39
CA ILE A 105 1.09 -8.84 -20.88
C ILE A 105 -0.10 -9.34 -21.70
N ASP A 106 -0.75 -10.41 -21.24
CA ASP A 106 -1.86 -11.05 -21.95
C ASP A 106 -3.25 -10.79 -21.35
N SER A 107 -3.32 -10.04 -20.25
CA SER A 107 -4.57 -9.66 -19.61
C SER A 107 -4.45 -8.32 -18.87
N ILE A 108 -5.60 -7.71 -18.57
CA ILE A 108 -5.65 -6.47 -17.78
C ILE A 108 -5.16 -6.67 -16.34
N ALA A 109 -5.21 -7.89 -15.80
CA ALA A 109 -4.80 -8.18 -14.43
C ALA A 109 -3.30 -7.92 -14.20
N TRP A 110 -2.48 -8.09 -15.25
CA TRP A 110 -1.04 -7.81 -15.22
C TRP A 110 -0.73 -6.32 -15.08
N TRP A 111 -1.67 -5.43 -15.40
CA TRP A 111 -1.50 -3.99 -15.19
C TRP A 111 -1.85 -3.53 -13.78
N PHE A 112 -2.53 -4.35 -12.98
CA PHE A 112 -2.94 -3.96 -11.62
C PHE A 112 -1.76 -3.62 -10.68
N PRO A 113 -0.63 -4.34 -10.69
CA PRO A 113 0.57 -3.95 -9.94
C PRO A 113 1.06 -2.54 -10.29
N VAL A 114 1.13 -2.23 -11.58
CA VAL A 114 1.58 -0.92 -12.08
C VAL A 114 0.60 0.17 -11.68
N GLY A 115 -0.69 -0.05 -11.96
CA GLY A 115 -1.76 0.86 -11.59
C GLY A 115 -1.75 1.15 -10.09
N SER A 116 -1.51 0.14 -9.26
CA SER A 116 -1.39 0.30 -7.82
C SER A 116 -0.25 1.24 -7.45
N VAL A 117 0.97 0.98 -7.94
CA VAL A 117 2.15 1.79 -7.61
C VAL A 117 1.97 3.23 -8.09
N VAL A 118 1.44 3.43 -9.30
CA VAL A 118 1.16 4.75 -9.88
C VAL A 118 0.14 5.52 -9.05
N VAL A 119 -1.02 4.93 -8.77
CA VAL A 119 -2.08 5.58 -7.98
C VAL A 119 -1.57 5.93 -6.59
N THR A 120 -0.82 5.04 -5.96
CA THR A 120 -0.28 5.26 -4.61
C THR A 120 0.79 6.36 -4.62
N ALA A 121 1.69 6.37 -5.62
CA ALA A 121 2.73 7.39 -5.74
C ALA A 121 2.15 8.79 -5.99
N ILE A 122 1.16 8.89 -6.87
CA ILE A 122 0.47 10.16 -7.16
C ILE A 122 -0.35 10.60 -5.95
N GLY A 123 -1.15 9.72 -5.37
CA GLY A 123 -2.04 10.07 -4.26
C GLY A 123 -1.30 10.48 -2.99
N GLN A 124 -0.12 9.91 -2.74
CA GLN A 124 0.75 10.31 -1.63
C GLN A 124 1.40 11.68 -1.83
N ALA A 125 1.44 12.22 -3.06
CA ALA A 125 1.95 13.56 -3.32
C ALA A 125 0.94 14.67 -2.99
N PHE A 126 -0.32 14.34 -2.68
CA PHE A 126 -1.34 15.32 -2.31
C PHE A 126 -1.37 15.56 -0.79
N PRO A 127 -1.55 16.82 -0.34
CA PRO A 127 -1.69 17.15 1.09
C PRO A 127 -3.03 16.70 1.69
N SER A 128 -3.98 16.26 0.86
CA SER A 128 -5.31 15.87 1.31
C SER A 128 -5.32 14.45 1.87
N ARG A 129 -5.68 14.33 3.15
CA ARG A 129 -5.90 13.03 3.82
C ARG A 129 -6.89 12.13 3.07
N PHE A 130 -7.88 12.72 2.38
CA PHE A 130 -8.84 11.97 1.58
C PHE A 130 -8.16 11.33 0.37
N VAL A 131 -7.37 12.10 -0.37
CA VAL A 131 -6.66 11.61 -1.58
C VAL A 131 -5.64 10.52 -1.23
N VAL A 132 -4.93 10.66 -0.11
CA VAL A 132 -3.99 9.64 0.38
C VAL A 132 -4.73 8.35 0.75
N LYS A 133 -5.88 8.44 1.41
CA LYS A 133 -6.66 7.24 1.78
C LYS A 133 -7.36 6.61 0.57
N LEU A 134 -7.80 7.42 -0.39
CA LEU A 134 -8.41 6.96 -1.63
C LEU A 134 -7.40 6.20 -2.48
N SER A 135 -6.19 6.75 -2.64
CA SER A 135 -5.12 6.07 -3.35
C SER A 135 -4.66 4.80 -2.63
N ALA A 136 -4.61 4.78 -1.30
CA ALA A 136 -4.33 3.55 -0.55
C ALA A 136 -5.41 2.48 -0.77
N PHE A 137 -6.70 2.85 -0.76
CA PHE A 137 -7.81 1.92 -1.04
C PHE A 137 -7.71 1.34 -2.44
N ILE A 138 -7.55 2.19 -3.46
CA ILE A 138 -7.43 1.76 -4.86
C ILE A 138 -6.18 0.90 -5.04
N GLY A 139 -5.03 1.35 -4.52
CA GLY A 139 -3.75 0.64 -4.66
C GLY A 139 -3.76 -0.74 -4.01
N THR A 140 -4.28 -0.86 -2.78
CA THR A 140 -4.40 -2.17 -2.11
C THR A 140 -5.44 -3.05 -2.79
N GLY A 141 -6.55 -2.50 -3.29
CA GLY A 141 -7.53 -3.25 -4.08
C GLY A 141 -6.94 -3.84 -5.37
N LEU A 142 -6.10 -3.08 -6.07
CA LEU A 142 -5.39 -3.55 -7.27
C LEU A 142 -4.38 -4.67 -6.95
N TRP A 143 -3.65 -4.57 -5.83
CA TRP A 143 -2.79 -5.67 -5.41
C TRP A 143 -3.59 -6.91 -4.97
N ALA A 144 -4.70 -6.75 -4.26
CA ALA A 144 -5.58 -7.86 -3.92
C ALA A 144 -6.08 -8.57 -5.19
N ALA A 145 -6.55 -7.82 -6.20
CA ALA A 145 -6.96 -8.39 -7.48
C ALA A 145 -5.82 -9.15 -8.18
N THR A 146 -4.59 -8.61 -8.13
CA THR A 146 -3.39 -9.30 -8.62
C THR A 146 -3.20 -10.63 -7.90
N TYR A 147 -3.20 -10.64 -6.57
CA TYR A 147 -2.96 -11.83 -5.76
C TYR A 147 -4.04 -12.89 -5.90
N ALA A 148 -5.31 -12.48 -6.03
CA ALA A 148 -6.40 -13.38 -6.35
C ALA A 148 -6.18 -14.07 -7.72
N SER A 149 -5.72 -13.32 -8.73
CA SER A 149 -5.50 -13.86 -10.08
C SER A 149 -4.37 -14.91 -10.16
N VAL A 150 -3.41 -14.86 -9.24
CA VAL A 150 -2.26 -15.80 -9.19
C VAL A 150 -2.37 -16.84 -8.07
N GLY A 151 -3.52 -16.91 -7.38
CA GLY A 151 -3.75 -17.87 -6.29
C GLY A 151 -2.86 -17.65 -5.06
N ALA A 152 -2.40 -16.42 -4.81
CA ALA A 152 -1.60 -16.07 -3.63
C ALA A 152 -2.49 -15.64 -2.47
N TRP A 153 -3.17 -16.60 -1.85
CA TRP A 153 -4.27 -16.35 -0.91
C TRP A 153 -3.89 -15.60 0.37
N VAL A 154 -2.68 -15.82 0.90
CA VAL A 154 -2.21 -15.08 2.10
C VAL A 154 -2.00 -13.61 1.76
N ALA A 155 -1.38 -13.35 0.60
CA ALA A 155 -1.16 -11.97 0.14
C ALA A 155 -2.48 -11.27 -0.21
N PHE A 156 -3.40 -11.99 -0.85
CA PHE A 156 -4.75 -11.53 -1.13
C PHE A 156 -5.50 -11.11 0.16
N ALA A 157 -5.46 -11.96 1.19
CA ALA A 157 -6.11 -11.65 2.47
C ALA A 157 -5.50 -10.39 3.12
N GLY A 158 -4.18 -10.28 3.10
CA GLY A 158 -3.46 -9.11 3.63
C GLY A 158 -3.89 -7.80 2.98
N ASP A 159 -3.94 -7.74 1.65
CA ASP A 159 -4.37 -6.54 0.94
C ASP A 159 -5.88 -6.28 1.02
N THR A 160 -6.70 -7.33 1.13
CA THR A 160 -8.14 -7.17 1.35
C THR A 160 -8.43 -6.51 2.69
N ILE A 161 -7.71 -6.91 3.75
CA ILE A 161 -7.78 -6.25 5.06
C ILE A 161 -7.30 -4.80 4.93
N GLY A 162 -6.18 -4.56 4.23
CA GLY A 162 -5.66 -3.22 3.97
C GLY A 162 -6.66 -2.30 3.28
N ALA A 163 -7.28 -2.78 2.20
CA ALA A 163 -8.31 -2.06 1.45
C ALA A 163 -9.52 -1.75 2.33
N THR A 164 -9.98 -2.72 3.13
CA THR A 164 -11.11 -2.53 4.05
C THR A 164 -10.80 -1.43 5.08
N LEU A 165 -9.60 -1.44 5.66
CA LEU A 165 -9.18 -0.40 6.61
C LEU A 165 -9.08 0.99 5.95
N ALA A 166 -8.61 1.06 4.70
CA ALA A 166 -8.57 2.30 3.94
C ALA A 166 -9.98 2.84 3.64
N LEU A 167 -10.92 1.96 3.28
CA LEU A 167 -12.33 2.31 3.07
C LEU A 167 -12.99 2.83 4.35
N ILE A 168 -12.78 2.16 5.49
CA ILE A 168 -13.26 2.64 6.80
C ILE A 168 -12.73 4.05 7.09
N ALA A 169 -11.45 4.31 6.79
CA ALA A 169 -10.86 5.63 6.98
C ALA A 169 -11.48 6.69 6.05
N LEU A 170 -11.78 6.35 4.79
CA LEU A 170 -12.47 7.23 3.85
C LEU A 170 -13.88 7.59 4.34
N SER A 171 -14.67 6.58 4.71
CA SER A 171 -16.03 6.77 5.23
C SER A 171 -16.04 7.71 6.43
N ARG A 172 -15.07 7.58 7.33
CA ARG A 172 -14.91 8.50 8.48
C ARG A 172 -14.63 9.93 8.05
N ILE A 173 -13.80 10.15 7.04
CA ILE A 173 -13.52 11.50 6.51
C ILE A 173 -14.79 12.12 5.91
N CYS A 174 -15.55 11.35 5.13
CA CYS A 174 -16.81 11.79 4.54
C CYS A 174 -17.84 12.16 5.62
N VAL A 175 -17.97 11.34 6.67
CA VAL A 175 -18.86 11.64 7.81
C VAL A 175 -18.44 12.92 8.53
N ASP A 176 -17.13 13.15 8.73
CA ASP A 176 -16.65 14.38 9.37
C ASP A 176 -16.97 15.62 8.51
N TRP A 177 -16.87 15.52 7.18
CA TRP A 177 -17.26 16.59 6.26
C TRP A 177 -18.76 16.88 6.29
N TYR A 178 -19.58 15.83 6.25
CA TYR A 178 -21.03 15.95 6.38
C TYR A 178 -21.40 16.65 7.69
N ARG A 179 -20.84 16.20 8.82
CA ARG A 179 -21.08 16.82 10.13
C ARG A 179 -20.70 18.29 10.14
N LYS A 180 -19.54 18.64 9.57
CA LYS A 180 -19.10 20.04 9.47
C LYS A 180 -20.06 20.88 8.62
N ALA A 181 -20.53 20.36 7.50
CA ALA A 181 -21.48 21.07 6.61
C ALA A 181 -22.84 21.31 7.28
N HIS A 182 -23.24 20.45 8.22
CA HIS A 182 -24.52 20.53 8.93
C HIS A 182 -24.39 21.05 10.38
N GLY A 183 -23.25 21.62 10.77
CA GLY A 183 -23.04 22.17 12.12
C GLY A 183 -23.07 21.14 13.25
N LEU A 184 -22.89 19.86 12.94
CA LEU A 184 -22.88 18.77 13.91
C LEU A 184 -21.49 18.62 14.57
N PRO A 185 -21.42 18.19 15.84
CA PRO A 185 -20.16 18.01 16.54
C PRO A 185 -19.29 16.91 15.89
N ILE A 186 -18.03 17.24 15.64
CA ILE A 186 -17.01 16.30 15.18
C ILE A 186 -16.49 15.54 16.41
N PRO A 187 -16.50 14.19 16.42
CA PRO A 187 -15.99 13.44 17.56
C PRO A 187 -14.49 13.74 17.75
N ASP A 188 -14.10 14.12 18.97
CA ASP A 188 -12.70 14.23 19.34
C ASP A 188 -12.09 12.83 19.48
N ARG A 189 -11.43 12.38 18.42
CA ARG A 189 -10.79 11.04 18.34
C ARG A 189 -9.41 11.00 18.98
N THR A 190 -8.90 12.11 19.54
CA THR A 190 -7.63 12.14 20.27
C THR A 190 -7.80 11.75 21.74
N LYS A 191 -9.02 11.84 22.27
CA LYS A 191 -9.34 11.36 23.61
C LYS A 191 -9.32 9.83 23.63
N LYS A 192 -8.36 9.26 24.38
CA LYS A 192 -8.36 7.83 24.70
C LYS A 192 -9.74 7.44 25.25
N PRO A 193 -10.32 6.30 24.83
CA PRO A 193 -11.54 5.81 25.45
C PRO A 193 -11.32 5.74 26.96
N LYS A 194 -12.20 6.36 27.75
CA LYS A 194 -12.16 6.23 29.20
C LYS A 194 -12.26 4.73 29.50
N PRO A 195 -11.39 4.18 30.38
CA PRO A 195 -11.50 2.78 30.75
C PRO A 195 -12.91 2.55 31.29
N VAL A 196 -13.64 1.65 30.65
CA VAL A 196 -14.92 1.17 31.16
C VAL A 196 -14.57 0.46 32.46
N LYS A 197 -14.99 1.02 33.61
CA LYS A 197 -14.93 0.29 34.87
C LYS A 197 -15.80 -0.95 34.68
N ALA A 198 -15.17 -2.12 34.68
CA ALA A 198 -15.92 -3.37 34.76
C ALA A 198 -16.77 -3.32 36.03
N ALA A 199 -18.07 -3.52 35.86
CA ALA A 199 -19.04 -3.65 36.95
C ALA A 199 -19.02 -5.09 37.47
#